data_AF-A0A0G1AXJ5-F1
#
_entry.id   AF-A0A0G1AXJ5-F1
#
_cell.length_a   1.000
_cell.length_b   1.000
_cell.length_c   1.000
_cell.angle_alpha   90.00
_cell.angle_beta   90.00
_cell.angle_gamma   90.00
#
_symmetry.space_group_name_H-M   'P 1'
#
loop_
_entity.id
_entity.type
_entity.pdbx_description
1 polymer ?
#
loop_
_entity_poly.entity_id
_entity_poly.type
_entity_poly.pdbx_seq_one_letter_code
_entity_poly.pdbx_strand_id
1 'polypeptide(L)'
;MEKINSPEFENLSIQQKEEIILHHKRNFIKKAAIAVVAISALIALTVFALKIRKEMIQDRVRFVSNPPAETPVMITPEENLEKEKEYSNTTLQISFKYPVEANLTESFDTEKGEGKVEVLYSKDNNLEFLEGYKVTITVFSTRIRDLNQFASTRLEAMRTTCPESTIYSGITDGKMGEYDTLYYQIDYCNGYYRNHYIDFGGKFFEVSKFYKGDVGFRQQYDIITEEIIKSITLLPQRFEVTEFLKSVSDVQSGVKFEYPSYLVNDCLVPMPTDTRYRVILSVCEETQKDAGVVISVTPVQRGATFDGLLQTEINKMSDDFFAAKGYPPNGSQENFTFNGEAAVKVTGYSWKDAYYIFVNTEGPKGAELVVVGVKEGSAEFKTTVNNILNSIKFRQ
;
A
#
# COMPACT_ATOMS: atom_id res chain seq x y z
N MET A 1 -55.43 0.17 23.03
CA MET A 1 -56.52 -0.13 23.98
C MET A 1 -55.96 -1.07 25.03
N GLU A 2 -55.51 -0.52 26.16
CA GLU A 2 -55.18 -1.36 27.33
C GLU A 2 -56.48 -1.95 27.89
N LYS A 3 -56.48 -3.27 28.12
CA LYS A 3 -57.58 -3.96 28.77
C LYS A 3 -57.59 -3.57 30.25
N ILE A 4 -58.62 -2.84 30.67
CA ILE A 4 -58.89 -2.57 32.09
C ILE A 4 -59.49 -3.85 32.69
N ASN A 5 -58.66 -4.80 33.07
CA ASN A 5 -59.05 -5.91 33.94
C ASN A 5 -58.52 -5.60 35.35
N SER A 6 -59.27 -4.81 36.11
CA SER A 6 -59.10 -4.69 37.56
C SER A 6 -60.39 -5.16 38.24
N PRO A 7 -60.31 -6.02 39.27
CA PRO A 7 -61.48 -6.62 39.93
C PRO A 7 -62.40 -5.62 40.65
N GLU A 8 -62.02 -4.34 40.76
CA GLU A 8 -62.89 -3.28 41.29
C GLU A 8 -63.93 -2.77 40.28
N PHE A 9 -63.77 -3.05 38.98
CA PHE A 9 -64.68 -2.56 37.97
C PHE A 9 -65.97 -3.38 37.86
N GLU A 10 -66.00 -4.63 38.29
CA GLU A 10 -67.17 -5.51 38.12
C GLU A 10 -68.32 -5.18 39.09
N ASN A 11 -68.02 -4.65 40.28
CA ASN A 11 -69.00 -4.35 41.34
C ASN A 11 -69.62 -2.94 41.30
N LEU A 12 -69.31 -2.13 40.29
CA LEU A 12 -69.88 -0.78 40.13
C LEU A 12 -71.25 -0.81 39.44
N SER A 13 -72.16 0.06 39.87
CA SER A 13 -73.48 0.20 39.26
C SER A 13 -73.36 0.70 37.80
N ILE A 14 -74.36 0.41 36.97
CA ILE A 14 -74.32 0.72 35.51
C ILE A 14 -74.02 2.22 35.27
N GLN A 15 -74.57 3.11 36.10
CA GLN A 15 -74.32 4.55 36.01
C GLN A 15 -72.87 4.94 36.32
N GLN A 16 -72.23 4.29 37.29
CA GLN A 16 -70.82 4.57 37.64
C GLN A 16 -69.85 4.08 36.56
N LYS A 17 -70.16 2.95 35.91
CA LYS A 17 -69.38 2.43 34.77
C LYS A 17 -69.46 3.38 33.56
N GLU A 18 -70.64 3.91 33.26
CA GLU A 18 -70.82 4.89 32.18
C GLU A 18 -70.04 6.18 32.43
N GLU A 19 -70.03 6.67 33.68
CA GLU A 19 -69.34 7.91 34.05
C GLU A 19 -67.80 7.79 33.93
N ILE A 20 -67.22 6.64 34.33
CA ILE A 20 -65.79 6.39 34.17
C ILE A 20 -65.41 6.22 32.69
N ILE A 21 -66.26 5.56 31.89
CA ILE A 21 -66.04 5.44 30.44
C ILE A 21 -66.11 6.83 29.77
N LEU A 22 -67.05 7.69 30.17
CA LEU A 22 -67.17 9.06 29.68
C LEU A 22 -65.96 9.92 30.07
N HIS A 23 -65.47 9.77 31.31
CA HIS A 23 -64.28 10.46 31.79
C HIS A 23 -63.01 10.01 31.05
N HIS A 24 -62.84 8.70 30.82
CA HIS A 24 -61.73 8.17 30.03
C HIS A 24 -61.80 8.62 28.57
N LYS A 25 -62.98 8.60 27.94
CA LYS A 25 -63.18 9.13 26.57
C LYS A 25 -62.84 10.62 26.49
N ARG A 26 -63.28 11.43 27.45
CA ARG A 26 -62.95 12.87 27.51
C ARG A 26 -61.44 13.10 27.65
N ASN A 27 -60.76 12.35 28.50
CA ASN A 27 -59.31 12.48 28.69
C ASN A 27 -58.51 11.96 27.48
N PHE A 28 -58.98 10.92 26.80
CA PHE A 28 -58.39 10.46 25.55
C PHE A 28 -58.55 11.49 24.42
N ILE A 29 -59.74 12.08 24.28
CA ILE A 29 -60.00 13.15 23.29
C ILE A 29 -59.13 14.37 23.57
N LYS A 30 -58.95 14.77 24.84
CA LYS A 30 -58.04 15.87 25.22
C LYS A 30 -56.57 15.57 24.85
N LYS A 31 -56.08 14.35 25.13
CA LYS A 31 -54.71 13.94 24.77
C LYS A 31 -54.51 13.86 23.25
N ALA A 32 -55.50 13.34 22.52
CA ALA A 32 -55.48 13.27 21.06
C ALA A 32 -55.50 14.68 20.43
N ALA A 33 -56.29 15.61 20.96
CA ALA A 33 -56.33 16.99 20.49
C ALA A 33 -54.97 17.70 20.67
N ILE A 34 -54.31 17.51 21.82
CA ILE A 34 -52.96 18.05 22.06
C ILE A 34 -51.93 17.47 21.07
N ALA A 35 -51.99 16.16 20.81
CA ALA A 35 -51.10 15.52 19.85
C ALA A 35 -51.32 16.03 18.41
N VAL A 36 -52.57 16.24 18.00
CA VAL A 36 -52.90 16.81 16.68
C VAL A 36 -52.39 18.24 16.54
N VAL A 37 -52.49 19.07 17.59
CA VAL A 37 -51.95 20.44 17.59
C VAL A 37 -50.43 20.45 17.55
N ALA A 38 -49.75 19.53 18.25
CA ALA A 38 -48.30 19.41 18.19
C ALA A 38 -47.81 18.99 16.80
N ILE A 39 -48.49 18.03 16.17
CA ILE A 39 -48.16 17.56 14.82
C ILE A 39 -48.41 18.66 13.78
N SER A 40 -49.51 19.41 13.88
CA SER A 40 -49.78 20.52 12.96
C SER A 40 -48.78 21.66 13.10
N ALA A 41 -48.31 21.97 14.32
CA ALA A 41 -47.23 22.92 14.54
C ALA A 41 -45.90 22.46 13.91
N LEU A 42 -45.57 21.16 14.00
CA LEU A 42 -44.36 20.59 13.40
C LEU A 42 -44.39 20.67 11.86
N ILE A 43 -45.55 20.40 11.26
CA ILE A 43 -45.77 20.53 9.81
C ILE A 43 -45.64 22.01 9.38
N ALA A 44 -46.22 22.95 10.13
CA ALA A 44 -46.08 24.37 9.82
C ALA A 44 -44.62 24.85 9.88
N LEU A 45 -43.85 24.40 10.89
CA LEU A 45 -42.43 24.75 11.04
C LEU A 45 -41.56 24.18 9.91
N THR A 46 -41.82 22.94 9.47
CA THR A 46 -41.10 22.32 8.35
C THR A 46 -41.41 22.99 7.01
N VAL A 47 -42.67 23.36 6.76
CA VAL A 47 -43.06 24.13 5.57
C VAL A 47 -42.41 25.53 5.57
N PHE A 48 -42.34 26.18 6.74
CA PHE A 48 -41.69 27.50 6.87
C PHE A 48 -40.16 27.42 6.65
N ALA A 49 -39.50 26.40 7.19
CA ALA A 49 -38.06 26.16 6.95
C ALA A 49 -37.75 25.89 5.47
N LEU A 50 -38.60 25.14 4.77
CA LEU A 50 -38.47 24.92 3.33
C LEU A 50 -38.67 26.20 2.51
N LYS A 51 -39.58 27.09 2.94
CA LYS A 51 -39.80 28.39 2.28
C LYS A 51 -38.58 29.32 2.41
N ILE A 52 -37.98 29.41 3.61
CA ILE A 52 -36.74 30.18 3.83
C ILE A 52 -35.60 29.62 2.97
N ARG A 53 -35.46 28.29 2.89
CA ARG A 53 -34.44 27.65 2.04
C ARG A 53 -34.64 27.98 0.55
N LYS A 54 -35.89 28.08 0.09
CA LYS A 54 -36.20 28.43 -1.30
C LYS A 54 -35.92 29.91 -1.60
N GLU A 55 -36.24 30.82 -0.69
CA GLU A 55 -35.94 32.26 -0.85
C GLU A 55 -34.42 32.54 -0.80
N MET A 56 -33.65 31.84 0.06
CA MET A 56 -32.18 31.99 0.08
C MET A 56 -31.46 31.47 -1.17
N ILE A 57 -32.05 30.53 -1.91
CA ILE A 57 -31.45 29.99 -3.15
C ILE A 57 -31.82 30.86 -4.36
N GLN A 58 -32.96 31.55 -4.35
CA GLN A 58 -33.43 32.35 -5.49
C GLN A 58 -32.77 33.73 -5.63
N ASP A 59 -32.14 34.27 -4.57
CA ASP A 59 -31.41 35.55 -4.65
C ASP A 59 -29.97 35.43 -5.19
N ARG A 60 -29.48 34.22 -5.51
CA ARG A 60 -28.15 34.01 -6.11
C ARG A 60 -28.10 34.00 -7.64
N VAL A 61 -29.22 34.25 -8.33
CA VAL A 61 -29.21 34.32 -9.80
C VAL A 61 -29.92 35.59 -10.27
N ARG A 62 -29.20 36.72 -10.21
CA ARG A 62 -29.49 37.86 -11.09
C ARG A 62 -28.31 38.07 -12.03
N PHE A 63 -28.65 38.03 -13.32
CA PHE A 63 -27.79 38.32 -14.45
C PHE A 63 -27.23 39.75 -14.32
N VAL A 64 -25.90 39.86 -14.30
CA VAL A 64 -25.19 41.12 -14.53
C VAL A 64 -25.01 41.27 -16.03
N SER A 65 -25.58 42.34 -16.58
CA SER A 65 -25.30 42.87 -17.92
C SER A 65 -23.82 43.17 -18.09
N ASN A 66 -23.23 42.81 -19.23
CA ASN A 66 -21.81 42.95 -19.58
C ASN A 66 -21.11 44.19 -18.97
N PRO A 67 -19.99 44.03 -18.24
CA PRO A 67 -19.18 45.15 -17.80
C PRO A 67 -18.28 45.68 -18.93
N PRO A 68 -17.85 46.96 -18.88
CA PRO A 68 -16.84 47.50 -19.80
C PRO A 68 -15.48 46.82 -19.55
N ALA A 69 -14.63 46.77 -20.58
CA ALA A 69 -13.33 46.10 -20.53
C ALA A 69 -12.52 46.47 -19.27
N GLU A 70 -12.38 45.51 -18.35
CA GLU A 70 -11.54 45.64 -17.16
C GLU A 70 -10.07 45.41 -17.53
N THR A 71 -9.20 46.24 -16.95
CA THR A 71 -7.74 46.12 -16.98
C THR A 71 -7.30 44.75 -16.46
N PRO A 72 -6.17 44.20 -16.95
CA PRO A 72 -5.78 42.82 -16.67
C PRO A 72 -5.62 42.61 -15.15
N VAL A 73 -6.43 41.70 -14.60
CA VAL A 73 -6.28 41.20 -13.24
C VAL A 73 -4.95 40.45 -13.17
N MET A 74 -3.99 40.98 -12.41
CA MET A 74 -2.84 40.19 -11.99
C MET A 74 -3.35 39.09 -11.06
N ILE A 75 -3.36 37.85 -11.57
CA ILE A 75 -3.53 36.66 -10.75
C ILE A 75 -2.28 36.58 -9.88
N THR A 76 -2.37 37.04 -8.63
CA THR A 76 -1.41 36.62 -7.61
C THR A 76 -1.80 35.17 -7.29
N PRO A 77 -0.92 34.17 -7.51
CA PRO A 77 -1.24 32.81 -7.11
C PRO A 77 -1.57 32.85 -5.62
N GLU A 78 -2.76 32.38 -5.26
CA GLU A 78 -3.05 32.02 -3.88
C GLU A 78 -2.00 30.97 -3.50
N GLU A 79 -1.08 31.32 -2.59
CA GLU A 79 -0.16 30.34 -2.03
C GLU A 79 -1.01 29.25 -1.39
N ASN A 80 -1.13 28.12 -2.10
CA ASN A 80 -1.73 26.92 -1.58
C ASN A 80 -0.76 26.38 -0.52
N LEU A 81 -0.88 26.87 0.71
CA LEU A 81 -0.17 26.32 1.86
C LEU A 81 -0.62 24.87 1.98
N GLU A 82 0.22 23.95 1.54
CA GLU A 82 0.01 22.51 1.70
C GLU A 82 -0.31 22.23 3.18
N LYS A 83 -1.51 21.71 3.47
CA LYS A 83 -1.95 21.39 4.84
C LYS A 83 -1.65 19.95 5.23
N GLU A 84 -1.33 19.11 4.24
CA GLU A 84 -1.10 17.68 4.41
C GLU A 84 0.17 17.27 3.68
N LYS A 85 0.89 16.30 4.25
CA LYS A 85 2.00 15.58 3.63
C LYS A 85 1.53 14.20 3.22
N GLU A 86 2.10 13.69 2.14
CA GLU A 86 1.91 12.30 1.71
C GLU A 86 3.13 11.48 2.14
N TYR A 87 2.87 10.31 2.73
CA TYR A 87 3.88 9.31 3.07
C TYR A 87 3.62 8.04 2.27
N SER A 88 4.70 7.43 1.77
CA SER A 88 4.65 6.14 1.10
C SER A 88 5.92 5.36 1.40
N ASN A 89 5.76 4.09 1.76
CA ASN A 89 6.87 3.17 2.01
C ASN A 89 6.52 1.80 1.39
N THR A 90 7.21 1.48 0.29
CA THR A 90 6.99 0.26 -0.49
C THR A 90 7.47 -1.00 0.22
N THR A 91 8.50 -0.89 1.07
CA THR A 91 9.01 -2.00 1.90
C THR A 91 7.96 -2.44 2.92
N LEU A 92 7.35 -1.46 3.60
CA LEU A 92 6.28 -1.69 4.57
C LEU A 92 4.89 -1.83 3.93
N GLN A 93 4.76 -1.58 2.63
CA GLN A 93 3.52 -1.70 1.85
C GLN A 93 2.40 -0.76 2.33
N ILE A 94 2.73 0.48 2.67
CA ILE A 94 1.76 1.46 3.16
C ILE A 94 1.96 2.82 2.49
N SER A 95 0.84 3.52 2.25
CA SER A 95 0.83 4.95 2.00
C SER A 95 -0.33 5.61 2.74
N PHE A 96 -0.17 6.87 3.14
CA PHE A 96 -1.20 7.65 3.81
C PHE A 96 -0.88 9.14 3.79
N LYS A 97 -1.86 9.97 4.15
CA LYS A 97 -1.70 11.41 4.33
C LYS A 97 -1.71 11.78 5.80
N TYR A 98 -0.96 12.82 6.16
CA TYR A 98 -0.90 13.31 7.54
C TYR A 98 -0.68 14.83 7.60
N PRO A 99 -1.12 15.51 8.68
CA PRO A 99 -0.97 16.96 8.79
C PRO A 99 0.48 17.43 8.83
N VAL A 100 0.77 18.59 8.23
CA VAL A 100 2.14 19.14 8.13
C VAL A 100 2.79 19.40 9.49
N GLU A 101 1.98 19.71 10.50
CA GLU A 101 2.38 19.98 11.88
C GLU A 101 2.75 18.74 12.69
N ALA A 102 2.48 17.54 12.17
CA ALA A 102 2.84 16.29 12.83
C ALA A 102 4.25 15.83 12.41
N ASN A 103 4.94 15.19 13.35
CA ASN A 103 6.24 14.58 13.14
C ASN A 103 6.06 13.10 12.76
N LEU A 104 6.68 12.68 11.67
CA LEU A 104 6.73 11.28 11.25
C LEU A 104 8.08 10.68 11.63
N THR A 105 8.04 9.50 12.25
CA THR A 105 9.23 8.68 12.54
C THR A 105 9.01 7.27 12.02
N GLU A 106 10.07 6.63 11.54
CA GLU A 106 10.01 5.27 11.01
C GLU A 106 11.21 4.44 11.45
N SER A 107 11.01 3.13 11.57
CA SER A 107 12.04 2.13 11.84
C SER A 107 11.61 0.81 11.22
N PHE A 108 12.41 0.27 10.31
CA PHE A 108 12.07 -0.96 9.61
C PHE A 108 13.29 -1.80 9.23
N ASP A 109 13.06 -3.11 9.12
CA ASP A 109 13.98 -4.11 8.63
C ASP A 109 13.65 -4.36 7.15
N THR A 110 14.54 -3.91 6.26
CA THR A 110 14.36 -4.04 4.81
C THR A 110 14.30 -5.49 4.34
N GLU A 111 15.01 -6.40 5.00
CA GLU A 111 15.07 -7.82 4.59
C GLU A 111 13.75 -8.54 4.93
N LYS A 112 13.15 -8.20 6.07
CA LYS A 112 11.88 -8.79 6.51
C LYS A 112 10.65 -8.03 6.00
N GLY A 113 10.82 -6.77 5.60
CA GLY A 113 9.71 -5.89 5.28
C GLY A 113 8.80 -5.63 6.48
N GLU A 114 9.38 -5.64 7.68
CA GLU A 114 8.70 -5.43 8.95
C GLU A 114 9.17 -4.11 9.57
N GLY A 115 8.33 -3.47 10.37
CA GLY A 115 8.72 -2.21 10.97
C GLY A 115 7.57 -1.45 11.61
N LYS A 116 7.85 -0.21 11.94
CA LYS A 116 6.93 0.69 12.62
C LYS A 116 7.05 2.10 12.05
N VAL A 117 5.91 2.71 11.78
CA VAL A 117 5.78 4.13 11.44
C VAL A 117 4.92 4.80 12.49
N GLU A 118 5.35 5.95 12.99
CA GLU A 118 4.62 6.74 13.98
C GLU A 118 4.47 8.19 13.51
N VAL A 119 3.23 8.64 13.42
CA VAL A 119 2.84 10.04 13.22
C VAL A 119 2.44 10.62 14.57
N LEU A 120 3.17 11.62 15.04
CA LEU A 120 2.99 12.22 16.34
C LEU A 120 2.74 13.73 16.22
N TYR A 121 1.64 14.17 16.81
CA TYR A 121 1.42 15.58 17.13
C TYR A 121 1.34 15.75 18.64
N SER A 122 2.12 16.67 19.16
CA SER A 122 2.19 16.98 20.58
C SER A 122 2.22 18.48 20.74
N LYS A 123 1.26 19.04 21.48
CA LYS A 123 1.21 20.47 21.76
C LYS A 123 2.43 20.94 22.56
N ASP A 124 2.98 20.06 23.39
CA ASP A 124 4.11 20.32 24.27
C ASP A 124 5.46 19.89 23.64
N ASN A 125 5.47 19.44 22.38
CA ASN A 125 6.64 18.85 21.71
C ASN A 125 7.32 17.71 22.49
N ASN A 126 6.55 16.93 23.26
CA ASN A 126 7.00 15.78 24.03
C ASN A 126 6.35 14.47 23.54
N LEU A 127 7.10 13.36 23.58
CA LEU A 127 6.68 12.00 23.25
C LEU A 127 5.56 11.47 24.18
N GLU A 128 5.54 11.85 25.46
CA GLU A 128 4.53 11.40 26.45
C GLU A 128 3.36 12.39 26.66
N PHE A 129 3.21 13.33 25.72
CA PHE A 129 2.28 14.47 25.73
C PHE A 129 1.02 14.39 26.60
N LEU A 130 0.70 15.53 27.23
CA LEU A 130 -0.56 15.69 27.96
C LEU A 130 -1.74 15.96 27.01
N GLU A 131 -1.47 16.59 25.88
CA GLU A 131 -2.44 16.95 24.85
C GLU A 131 -1.85 16.70 23.46
N GLY A 132 -2.51 15.85 22.66
CA GLY A 132 -2.03 15.48 21.33
C GLY A 132 -2.57 14.15 20.85
N TYR A 133 -1.97 13.65 19.77
CA TYR A 133 -2.28 12.36 19.19
C TYR A 133 -1.06 11.65 18.63
N LYS A 134 -1.17 10.32 18.55
CA LYS A 134 -0.21 9.46 17.90
C LYS A 134 -0.94 8.41 17.07
N VAL A 135 -0.56 8.27 15.81
CA VAL A 135 -0.96 7.15 14.95
C VAL A 135 0.27 6.28 14.75
N THR A 136 0.16 5.01 15.13
CA THR A 136 1.22 4.01 14.99
C THR A 136 0.76 2.93 14.03
N ILE A 137 1.57 2.64 13.01
CA ILE A 137 1.37 1.55 12.08
C ILE A 137 2.54 0.58 12.26
N THR A 138 2.27 -0.62 12.79
CA THR A 138 3.26 -1.70 12.93
C THR A 138 3.00 -2.76 11.88
N VAL A 139 4.02 -3.12 11.10
CA VAL A 139 3.97 -4.18 10.10
C VAL A 139 4.84 -5.34 10.56
N PHE A 140 4.27 -6.54 10.59
CA PHE A 140 4.98 -7.73 11.05
C PHE A 140 4.46 -8.99 10.36
N SER A 141 5.28 -10.05 10.35
CA SER A 141 4.90 -11.38 9.88
C SER A 141 5.00 -12.37 11.03
N THR A 142 4.02 -13.26 11.16
CA THR A 142 4.06 -14.37 12.11
C THR A 142 3.68 -15.68 11.42
N ARG A 143 4.44 -16.74 11.70
CA ARG A 143 4.20 -18.09 11.16
C ARG A 143 3.43 -19.01 12.13
N ILE A 144 3.16 -18.52 13.35
CA ILE A 144 2.79 -19.39 14.49
C ILE A 144 1.47 -18.95 15.14
N ARG A 145 1.11 -17.66 15.11
CA ARG A 145 -0.08 -17.14 15.78
C ARG A 145 -1.05 -16.55 14.77
N ASP A 146 -2.34 -16.80 14.97
CA ASP A 146 -3.39 -16.09 14.26
C ASP A 146 -3.51 -14.63 14.76
N LEU A 147 -4.13 -13.78 13.95
CA LEU A 147 -4.27 -12.34 14.24
C LEU A 147 -5.10 -12.09 15.52
N ASN A 148 -6.06 -12.97 15.83
CA ASN A 148 -6.87 -12.91 17.05
C ASN A 148 -6.03 -13.14 18.32
N GLN A 149 -5.12 -14.11 18.30
CA GLN A 149 -4.18 -14.39 19.39
C GLN A 149 -3.21 -13.24 19.60
N PHE A 150 -2.76 -12.60 18.51
CA PHE A 150 -1.92 -11.41 18.61
C PHE A 150 -2.67 -10.24 19.27
N ALA A 151 -3.86 -9.90 18.76
CA ALA A 151 -4.71 -8.86 19.32
C ALA A 151 -5.08 -9.14 20.79
N SER A 152 -5.38 -10.40 21.13
CA SER A 152 -5.65 -10.83 22.52
C SER A 152 -4.42 -10.64 23.41
N THR A 153 -3.23 -11.07 22.96
CA THR A 153 -1.98 -10.89 23.71
C THR A 153 -1.70 -9.40 23.94
N ARG A 154 -1.95 -8.56 22.93
CA ARG A 154 -1.74 -7.11 23.03
C ARG A 154 -2.71 -6.47 24.01
N LEU A 155 -3.98 -6.87 23.99
CA LEU A 155 -5.00 -6.40 24.91
C LEU A 155 -4.68 -6.79 26.36
N GLU A 156 -4.25 -8.04 26.60
CA GLU A 156 -3.80 -8.47 27.93
C GLU A 156 -2.58 -7.70 28.40
N ALA A 157 -1.60 -7.44 27.52
CA ALA A 157 -0.45 -6.61 27.87
C ALA A 157 -0.88 -5.20 28.31
N MET A 158 -1.84 -4.59 27.62
CA MET A 158 -2.39 -3.29 28.01
C MET A 158 -3.13 -3.32 29.35
N ARG A 159 -3.77 -4.44 29.71
CA ARG A 159 -4.39 -4.59 31.04
C ARG A 159 -3.40 -4.54 32.19
N THR A 160 -2.15 -4.91 31.94
CA THR A 160 -1.10 -4.86 32.97
C THR A 160 -0.48 -3.47 33.15
N THR A 161 -0.63 -2.58 32.16
CA THR A 161 0.02 -1.26 32.15
C THR A 161 -0.92 -0.10 32.40
N CYS A 162 -2.21 -0.25 32.07
CA CYS A 162 -3.20 0.81 32.24
C CYS A 162 -3.75 0.88 33.69
N PRO A 163 -4.28 2.03 34.13
CA PRO A 163 -4.95 2.16 35.43
C PRO A 163 -6.20 1.28 35.55
N GLU A 164 -6.61 0.93 36.78
CA GLU A 164 -7.81 0.12 37.04
C GLU A 164 -9.13 0.75 36.55
N SER A 165 -9.17 2.08 36.39
CA SER A 165 -10.32 2.81 35.84
C SER A 165 -10.51 2.65 34.34
N THR A 166 -9.63 1.92 33.67
CA THR A 166 -9.63 1.74 32.21
C THR A 166 -10.80 0.85 31.77
N ILE A 167 -11.44 1.23 30.67
CA ILE A 167 -12.53 0.47 30.05
C ILE A 167 -11.99 -0.19 28.78
N TYR A 168 -12.17 -1.50 28.66
CA TYR A 168 -11.76 -2.29 27.50
C TYR A 168 -12.99 -2.80 26.76
N SER A 169 -12.99 -2.71 25.43
CA SER A 169 -13.92 -3.49 24.64
C SER A 169 -13.43 -4.94 24.49
N GLY A 170 -14.33 -5.83 24.07
CA GLY A 170 -13.92 -7.08 23.45
C GLY A 170 -13.26 -6.84 22.09
N ILE A 171 -12.60 -7.88 21.57
CA ILE A 171 -12.14 -7.91 20.18
C ILE A 171 -13.32 -8.30 19.31
N THR A 172 -13.61 -7.50 18.30
CA THR A 172 -14.73 -7.68 17.38
C THR A 172 -14.29 -7.45 15.95
N ASP A 173 -14.97 -8.08 15.00
CA ASP A 173 -14.80 -7.73 13.59
C ASP A 173 -15.27 -6.30 13.34
N GLY A 174 -14.56 -5.60 12.46
CA GLY A 174 -14.79 -4.20 12.11
C GLY A 174 -14.24 -3.90 10.72
N LYS A 175 -14.22 -2.60 10.37
CA LYS A 175 -13.65 -2.12 9.11
C LYS A 175 -12.80 -0.89 9.33
N MET A 176 -11.76 -0.75 8.51
CA MET A 176 -10.91 0.42 8.41
C MET A 176 -10.83 0.79 6.93
N GLY A 177 -11.63 1.76 6.50
CA GLY A 177 -11.84 2.01 5.07
C GLY A 177 -12.47 0.79 4.38
N GLU A 178 -11.79 0.25 3.39
CA GLU A 178 -12.21 -0.97 2.66
C GLU A 178 -11.73 -2.27 3.30
N TYR A 179 -10.81 -2.22 4.27
CA TYR A 179 -10.19 -3.40 4.86
C TYR A 179 -11.04 -3.96 5.99
N ASP A 180 -11.24 -5.28 6.00
CA ASP A 180 -11.80 -6.01 7.13
C ASP A 180 -10.75 -6.10 8.25
N THR A 181 -11.15 -5.79 9.48
CA THR A 181 -10.21 -5.65 10.60
C THR A 181 -10.71 -6.37 11.84
N LEU A 182 -9.81 -6.87 12.67
CA LEU A 182 -10.12 -7.06 14.09
C LEU A 182 -9.94 -5.72 14.79
N TYR A 183 -10.92 -5.35 15.61
CA TYR A 183 -10.99 -4.07 16.27
C TYR A 183 -11.16 -4.23 17.77
N TYR A 184 -10.45 -3.39 18.54
CA TYR A 184 -10.78 -3.13 19.93
C TYR A 184 -10.42 -1.70 20.33
N GLN A 185 -11.08 -1.23 21.38
CA GLN A 185 -10.85 0.07 21.97
C GLN A 185 -10.54 0.00 23.46
N ILE A 186 -9.75 0.96 23.90
CA ILE A 186 -9.39 1.13 25.30
C ILE A 186 -9.63 2.60 25.66
N ASP A 187 -10.52 2.85 26.61
CA ASP A 187 -10.84 4.20 27.08
C ASP A 187 -10.26 4.41 28.48
N TYR A 188 -9.79 5.63 28.74
CA TYR A 188 -9.21 6.04 30.04
C TYR A 188 -7.91 5.34 30.44
N CYS A 189 -7.19 4.71 29.50
CA CYS A 189 -5.81 4.27 29.70
C CYS A 189 -4.85 5.46 29.51
N ASN A 190 -4.91 6.46 30.39
CA ASN A 190 -4.21 7.75 30.24
C ASN A 190 -4.52 8.50 28.93
N GLY A 191 -5.58 8.09 28.23
CA GLY A 191 -6.00 8.55 26.92
C GLY A 191 -6.94 7.52 26.29
N TYR A 192 -7.08 7.56 24.98
CA TYR A 192 -8.02 6.74 24.23
C TYR A 192 -7.29 6.03 23.10
N TYR A 193 -7.44 4.70 23.05
CA TYR A 193 -6.86 3.86 22.01
C TYR A 193 -7.95 3.28 21.13
N ARG A 194 -7.71 3.27 19.82
CA ARG A 194 -8.50 2.54 18.83
C ARG A 194 -7.52 1.73 17.99
N ASN A 195 -7.65 0.41 18.02
CA ASN A 195 -6.68 -0.50 17.40
C ASN A 195 -7.39 -1.32 16.34
N HIS A 196 -6.80 -1.36 15.15
CA HIS A 196 -7.22 -2.18 14.03
C HIS A 196 -6.09 -3.14 13.68
N TYR A 197 -6.46 -4.39 13.42
CA TYR A 197 -5.55 -5.41 12.91
C TYR A 197 -6.03 -5.89 11.56
N ILE A 198 -5.15 -5.84 10.57
CA ILE A 198 -5.45 -6.17 9.17
C ILE A 198 -4.50 -7.28 8.74
N ASP A 199 -5.04 -8.29 8.05
CA ASP A 199 -4.27 -9.26 7.27
C ASP A 199 -4.31 -8.85 5.80
N PHE A 200 -3.16 -8.57 5.22
CA PHE A 200 -3.05 -8.15 3.83
C PHE A 200 -1.71 -8.57 3.23
N GLY A 201 -1.74 -9.22 2.06
CA GLY A 201 -0.51 -9.56 1.32
C GLY A 201 0.49 -10.42 2.11
N GLY A 202 0.01 -11.33 2.97
CA GLY A 202 0.86 -12.19 3.79
C GLY A 202 1.57 -11.48 4.95
N LYS A 203 1.17 -10.24 5.25
CA LYS A 203 1.64 -9.44 6.38
C LYS A 203 0.48 -9.03 7.27
N PHE A 204 0.80 -8.76 8.52
CA PHE A 204 -0.14 -8.21 9.48
C PHE A 204 0.19 -6.77 9.79
N PHE A 205 -0.86 -5.95 9.86
CA PHE A 205 -0.78 -4.53 10.16
C PHE A 205 -1.53 -4.25 11.45
N GLU A 206 -0.84 -3.72 12.46
CA GLU A 206 -1.46 -3.10 13.64
C GLU A 206 -1.51 -1.59 13.40
N VAL A 207 -2.72 -1.05 13.25
CA VAL A 207 -2.96 0.40 13.16
C VAL A 207 -3.58 0.86 14.47
N SER A 208 -2.83 1.62 15.25
CA SER A 208 -3.25 2.15 16.55
C SER A 208 -3.32 3.66 16.49
N LYS A 209 -4.49 4.25 16.77
CA LYS A 209 -4.56 5.66 17.16
C LYS A 209 -4.67 5.80 18.66
N PHE A 210 -3.87 6.68 19.20
CA PHE A 210 -3.88 7.15 20.57
C PHE A 210 -4.10 8.65 20.58
N TYR A 211 -5.04 9.13 21.38
CA TYR A 211 -5.26 10.56 21.55
C TYR A 211 -5.65 10.92 22.98
N LYS A 212 -5.28 12.13 23.39
CA LYS A 212 -5.49 12.65 24.74
C LYS A 212 -5.67 14.17 24.70
N GLY A 213 -6.55 14.69 25.54
CA GLY A 213 -6.79 16.12 25.70
C GLY A 213 -8.11 16.37 26.42
N ASP A 214 -8.40 17.64 26.67
CA ASP A 214 -9.71 18.07 27.17
C ASP A 214 -10.81 17.79 26.14
N VAL A 215 -12.09 17.84 26.56
CA VAL A 215 -13.24 17.37 25.76
C VAL A 215 -13.24 17.91 24.32
N GLY A 216 -12.94 19.20 24.12
CA GLY A 216 -12.87 19.81 22.78
C GLY A 216 -11.69 19.32 21.93
N PHE A 217 -10.48 19.35 22.48
CA PHE A 217 -9.27 18.89 21.79
C PHE A 217 -9.30 17.38 21.52
N ARG A 218 -9.85 16.58 22.44
CA ARG A 218 -10.03 15.14 22.26
C ARG A 218 -10.87 14.82 21.02
N GLN A 219 -11.98 15.52 20.81
CA GLN A 219 -12.81 15.31 19.62
C GLN A 219 -12.07 15.70 18.34
N GLN A 220 -11.34 16.81 18.38
CA GLN A 220 -10.51 17.24 17.26
C GLN A 220 -9.45 16.20 16.89
N TYR A 221 -8.73 15.67 17.88
CA TYR A 221 -7.71 14.65 17.66
C TYR A 221 -8.27 13.31 17.20
N ASP A 222 -9.44 12.90 17.69
CA ASP A 222 -10.12 11.72 17.20
C ASP A 222 -10.48 11.87 15.71
N ILE A 223 -10.97 13.04 15.30
CA ILE A 223 -11.26 13.34 13.88
C ILE A 223 -9.99 13.34 13.03
N ILE A 224 -8.94 14.04 13.46
CA ILE A 224 -7.68 14.12 12.69
C ILE A 224 -7.06 12.72 12.53
N THR A 225 -7.01 11.94 13.60
CA THR A 225 -6.47 10.57 13.53
C THR A 225 -7.34 9.63 12.71
N GLU A 226 -8.66 9.83 12.72
CA GLU A 226 -9.59 9.12 11.83
C GLU A 226 -9.35 9.46 10.36
N GLU A 227 -9.04 10.71 10.03
CA GLU A 227 -8.70 11.13 8.66
C GLU A 227 -7.38 10.50 8.19
N ILE A 228 -6.36 10.47 9.04
CA ILE A 228 -5.10 9.75 8.76
C ILE A 228 -5.40 8.28 8.47
N ILE A 229 -6.13 7.61 9.37
CA ILE A 229 -6.47 6.19 9.23
C ILE A 229 -7.26 5.91 7.95
N LYS A 230 -8.24 6.75 7.61
CA LYS A 230 -9.03 6.59 6.38
C LYS A 230 -8.22 6.81 5.11
N SER A 231 -7.12 7.55 5.19
CA SER A 231 -6.21 7.75 4.06
C SER A 231 -5.21 6.60 3.88
N ILE A 232 -5.12 5.67 4.85
CA ILE A 232 -4.22 4.52 4.75
C ILE A 232 -4.65 3.65 3.58
N THR A 233 -3.72 3.48 2.64
CA THR A 233 -3.80 2.52 1.54
C THR A 233 -2.73 1.47 1.75
N LEU A 234 -3.15 0.21 1.79
CA LEU A 234 -2.21 -0.92 1.79
C LEU A 234 -1.78 -1.19 0.36
N LEU A 235 -0.49 -1.01 0.11
CA LEU A 235 0.08 -1.24 -1.21
C LEU A 235 0.16 -2.76 -1.40
N PRO A 236 -0.38 -3.33 -2.50
CA PRO A 236 -0.22 -4.76 -2.75
C PRO A 236 1.26 -5.10 -2.64
N GLN A 237 1.58 -6.21 -1.95
CA GLN A 237 2.90 -6.80 -2.03
C GLN A 237 3.28 -6.81 -3.51
N ARG A 238 4.39 -6.14 -3.89
CA ARG A 238 4.96 -6.35 -5.21
C ARG A 238 5.07 -7.86 -5.31
N PHE A 239 4.17 -8.46 -6.08
CA PHE A 239 4.02 -9.90 -6.16
C PHE A 239 5.44 -10.47 -6.32
N GLU A 240 5.74 -11.62 -5.70
CA GLU A 240 6.67 -12.51 -6.37
C GLU A 240 6.04 -12.74 -7.75
N VAL A 241 6.51 -11.94 -8.72
CA VAL A 241 5.85 -11.69 -9.99
C VAL A 241 5.75 -13.04 -10.64
N THR A 242 4.58 -13.65 -10.62
CA THR A 242 4.25 -14.85 -11.39
C THR A 242 3.10 -14.53 -12.33
N GLU A 243 2.15 -13.68 -11.93
CA GLU A 243 1.02 -13.24 -12.77
C GLU A 243 1.38 -12.25 -13.89
N PHE A 244 2.59 -11.66 -13.86
CA PHE A 244 3.10 -10.81 -14.95
C PHE A 244 4.39 -11.37 -15.56
N LEU A 245 4.68 -12.66 -15.43
CA LEU A 245 5.82 -13.25 -16.13
C LEU A 245 5.45 -13.65 -17.55
N LYS A 246 6.30 -13.26 -18.50
CA LYS A 246 6.32 -13.82 -19.83
C LYS A 246 7.34 -14.96 -19.83
N SER A 247 6.86 -16.18 -20.12
CA SER A 247 7.75 -17.32 -20.32
C SER A 247 8.29 -17.32 -21.75
N VAL A 248 9.60 -17.50 -21.88
CA VAL A 248 10.30 -17.70 -23.15
C VAL A 248 10.80 -19.13 -23.21
N SER A 249 10.59 -19.78 -24.33
CA SER A 249 11.08 -21.13 -24.61
C SER A 249 11.68 -21.17 -26.00
N ASP A 250 13.00 -21.12 -26.09
CA ASP A 250 13.70 -21.25 -27.36
C ASP A 250 13.94 -22.72 -27.70
N VAL A 251 13.15 -23.24 -28.64
CA VAL A 251 13.19 -24.66 -29.03
C VAL A 251 14.53 -25.05 -29.65
N GLN A 252 15.24 -24.11 -30.28
CA GLN A 252 16.48 -24.39 -31.00
C GLN A 252 17.68 -24.62 -30.07
N SER A 253 17.76 -23.94 -28.94
CA SER A 253 18.81 -24.11 -27.92
C SER A 253 18.34 -24.92 -26.71
N GLY A 254 17.03 -25.04 -26.51
CA GLY A 254 16.46 -25.66 -25.31
C GLY A 254 16.46 -24.75 -24.08
N VAL A 255 16.92 -23.49 -24.22
CA VAL A 255 16.91 -22.49 -23.14
C VAL A 255 15.47 -22.02 -22.89
N LYS A 256 15.08 -22.05 -21.62
CA LYS A 256 13.79 -21.52 -21.14
C LYS A 256 14.03 -20.56 -19.99
N PHE A 257 13.24 -19.50 -19.89
CA PHE A 257 13.32 -18.56 -18.78
C PHE A 257 12.06 -17.72 -18.70
N GLU A 258 11.93 -16.95 -17.64
CA GLU A 258 10.79 -16.07 -17.40
C GLU A 258 11.28 -14.65 -17.12
N TYR A 259 10.51 -13.67 -17.56
CA TYR A 259 10.84 -12.28 -17.32
C TYR A 259 9.58 -11.44 -17.10
N PRO A 260 9.64 -10.35 -16.32
CA PRO A 260 8.46 -9.52 -16.09
C PRO A 260 7.94 -8.82 -17.35
N SER A 261 6.62 -8.77 -17.50
CA SER A 261 5.94 -8.29 -18.71
C SER A 261 6.07 -6.80 -18.94
N TYR A 262 6.43 -6.03 -17.89
CA TYR A 262 6.67 -4.59 -17.95
C TYR A 262 8.03 -4.23 -18.54
N LEU A 263 8.94 -5.19 -18.71
CA LEU A 263 10.21 -4.93 -19.39
C LEU A 263 9.98 -4.73 -20.88
N VAL A 264 10.75 -3.80 -21.45
CA VAL A 264 10.74 -3.49 -22.88
C VAL A 264 11.61 -4.51 -23.60
N ASN A 265 11.26 -4.87 -24.85
CA ASN A 265 11.97 -5.89 -25.65
C ASN A 265 12.92 -5.27 -26.70
N ASP A 266 12.87 -3.95 -26.91
CA ASP A 266 13.69 -3.19 -27.88
C ASP A 266 14.88 -2.53 -27.16
N CYS A 267 15.79 -3.38 -26.69
CA CYS A 267 16.84 -2.99 -25.76
C CYS A 267 18.23 -3.09 -26.38
N LEU A 268 19.06 -2.09 -26.10
CA LEU A 268 20.43 -1.95 -26.57
C LEU A 268 21.43 -2.45 -25.52
N VAL A 269 21.10 -3.56 -24.86
CA VAL A 269 21.98 -4.18 -23.87
C VAL A 269 23.30 -4.57 -24.55
N PRO A 270 24.46 -4.15 -24.00
CA PRO A 270 25.76 -4.42 -24.62
C PRO A 270 26.05 -5.92 -24.79
N MET A 271 26.29 -6.34 -26.03
CA MET A 271 26.91 -7.64 -26.32
C MET A 271 28.40 -7.64 -25.96
N PRO A 272 29.00 -8.80 -25.64
CA PRO A 272 30.42 -8.88 -25.27
C PRO A 272 31.32 -8.40 -26.40
N THR A 273 31.02 -8.77 -27.64
CA THR A 273 31.81 -8.43 -28.83
C THR A 273 30.88 -8.31 -30.05
N ASP A 274 31.42 -7.88 -31.18
CA ASP A 274 30.72 -7.87 -32.48
C ASP A 274 30.52 -9.27 -33.10
N THR A 275 30.82 -10.33 -32.34
CA THR A 275 30.56 -11.71 -32.77
C THR A 275 29.07 -11.90 -33.04
N ARG A 276 28.75 -12.62 -34.12
CA ARG A 276 27.35 -12.89 -34.48
C ARG A 276 26.75 -13.96 -33.56
N TYR A 277 26.16 -13.50 -32.47
CA TYR A 277 25.30 -14.32 -31.62
C TYR A 277 23.87 -14.34 -32.17
N ARG A 278 23.17 -15.46 -31.97
CA ARG A 278 21.71 -15.50 -32.13
C ARG A 278 21.08 -15.05 -30.83
N VAL A 279 20.51 -13.84 -30.81
CA VAL A 279 19.78 -13.32 -29.65
C VAL A 279 18.48 -14.10 -29.49
N ILE A 280 18.27 -14.65 -28.29
CA ILE A 280 16.98 -15.24 -27.89
C ILE A 280 16.05 -14.13 -27.44
N LEU A 281 16.53 -13.27 -26.53
CA LEU A 281 15.80 -12.11 -26.05
C LEU A 281 16.77 -11.05 -25.51
N SER A 282 16.38 -9.79 -25.64
CA SER A 282 16.99 -8.64 -24.96
C SER A 282 15.87 -7.89 -24.24
N VAL A 283 16.00 -7.68 -22.93
CA VAL A 283 15.02 -6.96 -22.11
C VAL A 283 15.71 -5.94 -21.20
N CYS A 284 15.07 -4.80 -20.98
CA CYS A 284 15.64 -3.67 -20.26
C CYS A 284 14.57 -2.88 -19.51
N GLU A 285 15.05 -2.03 -18.60
CA GLU A 285 14.25 -1.02 -17.93
C GLU A 285 13.73 0.02 -18.94
N GLU A 286 12.46 0.44 -18.83
CA GLU A 286 11.85 1.39 -19.77
C GLU A 286 12.61 2.73 -19.81
N THR A 287 13.11 3.19 -18.66
CA THR A 287 13.84 4.44 -18.52
C THR A 287 15.30 4.36 -18.97
N GLN A 288 15.88 3.15 -19.09
CA GLN A 288 17.28 2.93 -19.44
C GLN A 288 17.41 1.76 -20.42
N LYS A 289 17.40 2.08 -21.71
CA LYS A 289 17.35 1.07 -22.79
C LYS A 289 18.59 0.18 -22.90
N ASP A 290 19.70 0.55 -22.28
CA ASP A 290 20.94 -0.22 -22.25
C ASP A 290 21.14 -1.01 -20.95
N ALA A 291 20.39 -0.69 -19.89
CA ALA A 291 20.40 -1.41 -18.61
C ALA A 291 19.41 -2.58 -18.66
N GLY A 292 19.92 -3.80 -18.72
CA GLY A 292 19.10 -4.95 -19.05
C GLY A 292 19.83 -6.28 -19.05
N VAL A 293 19.11 -7.29 -19.51
CA VAL A 293 19.59 -8.66 -19.71
C VAL A 293 19.43 -9.02 -21.18
N VAL A 294 20.51 -9.48 -21.81
CA VAL A 294 20.48 -10.11 -23.12
C VAL A 294 20.88 -11.57 -23.00
N ILE A 295 20.07 -12.45 -23.54
CA ILE A 295 20.34 -13.89 -23.61
C ILE A 295 20.54 -14.24 -25.08
N SER A 296 21.69 -14.82 -25.38
CA SER A 296 22.06 -15.17 -26.74
C SER A 296 22.82 -16.49 -26.79
N VAL A 297 22.83 -17.11 -27.97
CA VAL A 297 23.50 -18.39 -28.18
C VAL A 297 24.36 -18.37 -29.42
N THR A 298 25.45 -19.12 -29.38
CA THR A 298 26.30 -19.39 -30.53
C THR A 298 26.68 -20.87 -30.56
N PRO A 299 26.58 -21.54 -31.72
CA PRO A 299 26.96 -22.94 -31.83
C PRO A 299 28.48 -23.09 -31.69
N VAL A 300 28.93 -24.11 -30.96
CA VAL A 300 30.34 -24.45 -30.88
C VAL A 300 30.74 -25.17 -32.16
N GLN A 301 31.68 -24.59 -32.91
CA GLN A 301 32.16 -25.21 -34.15
C GLN A 301 32.88 -26.53 -33.86
N ARG A 302 32.81 -27.47 -34.80
CA ARG A 302 33.42 -28.80 -34.67
C ARG A 302 34.94 -28.67 -34.46
N GLY A 303 35.43 -29.13 -33.31
CA GLY A 303 36.85 -29.06 -32.92
C GLY A 303 37.22 -27.84 -32.05
N ALA A 304 36.29 -26.91 -31.82
CA ALA A 304 36.45 -25.86 -30.82
C ALA A 304 36.03 -26.37 -29.43
N THR A 305 36.68 -25.86 -28.38
CA THR A 305 36.31 -26.12 -26.98
C THR A 305 35.62 -24.90 -26.38
N PHE A 306 34.84 -25.11 -25.32
CA PHE A 306 34.25 -24.03 -24.53
C PHE A 306 35.31 -23.04 -24.06
N ASP A 307 36.40 -23.52 -23.46
CA ASP A 307 37.49 -22.67 -22.98
C ASP A 307 38.14 -21.87 -24.12
N GLY A 308 38.31 -22.49 -25.30
CA GLY A 308 38.87 -21.81 -26.47
C GLY A 308 37.99 -20.66 -26.96
N LEU A 309 36.67 -20.86 -26.98
CA LEU A 309 35.71 -19.81 -27.33
C LEU A 309 35.66 -18.71 -26.26
N LEU A 310 35.60 -19.09 -24.97
CA LEU A 310 35.61 -18.15 -23.85
C LEU A 310 36.85 -17.25 -23.90
N GLN A 311 38.05 -17.81 -24.03
CA GLN A 311 39.28 -17.02 -24.11
C GLN A 311 39.32 -16.15 -25.37
N THR A 312 38.78 -16.63 -26.50
CA THR A 312 38.63 -15.81 -27.71
C THR A 312 37.76 -14.58 -27.46
N GLU A 313 36.62 -14.74 -26.78
CA GLU A 313 35.72 -13.63 -26.46
C GLU A 313 36.32 -12.67 -25.43
N ILE A 314 37.05 -13.18 -24.42
CA ILE A 314 37.75 -12.35 -23.44
C ILE A 314 38.84 -11.51 -24.11
N ASN A 315 39.62 -12.09 -25.02
CA ASN A 315 40.66 -11.37 -25.74
C ASN A 315 40.07 -10.26 -26.61
N LYS A 316 38.99 -10.55 -27.36
CA LYS A 316 38.27 -9.53 -28.14
C LYS A 316 37.73 -8.40 -27.26
N MET A 317 37.10 -8.73 -26.12
CA MET A 317 36.64 -7.72 -25.16
C MET A 317 37.79 -6.86 -24.63
N SER A 318 38.94 -7.48 -24.36
CA SER A 318 40.14 -6.77 -23.92
C SER A 318 40.69 -5.83 -24.98
N ASP A 319 40.71 -6.26 -26.24
CA ASP A 319 41.12 -5.43 -27.37
C ASP A 319 40.17 -4.23 -27.56
N ASP A 320 38.86 -4.49 -27.52
CA ASP A 320 37.81 -3.45 -27.61
C ASP A 320 37.92 -2.46 -26.44
N PHE A 321 38.18 -2.95 -25.22
CA PHE A 321 38.37 -2.12 -24.04
C PHE A 321 39.61 -1.24 -24.19
N PHE A 322 40.74 -1.81 -24.58
CA PHE A 322 41.97 -1.07 -24.79
C PHE A 322 41.80 -0.01 -25.87
N ALA A 323 41.14 -0.34 -26.98
CA ALA A 323 40.84 0.59 -28.06
C ALA A 323 39.94 1.75 -27.59
N ALA A 324 38.96 1.48 -26.72
CA ALA A 324 38.02 2.49 -26.22
C ALA A 324 38.57 3.34 -25.07
N LYS A 325 39.37 2.77 -24.15
CA LYS A 325 39.80 3.41 -22.90
C LYS A 325 41.28 3.80 -22.89
N GLY A 326 42.11 3.22 -23.77
CA GLY A 326 43.54 3.51 -23.90
C GLY A 326 44.44 2.82 -22.87
N TYR A 327 43.91 1.89 -22.09
CA TYR A 327 44.65 1.09 -21.09
C TYR A 327 44.00 -0.31 -20.97
N PRO A 328 44.74 -1.34 -20.51
CA PRO A 328 44.20 -2.69 -20.42
C PRO A 328 43.09 -2.80 -19.36
N PRO A 329 42.09 -3.68 -19.57
CA PRO A 329 41.03 -3.90 -18.58
C PRO A 329 41.59 -4.52 -17.29
N ASN A 330 40.93 -4.22 -16.17
CA ASN A 330 41.15 -4.93 -14.90
C ASN A 330 39.96 -5.86 -14.64
N GLY A 331 39.91 -6.94 -15.41
CA GLY A 331 38.81 -7.89 -15.38
C GLY A 331 39.04 -9.07 -14.44
N SER A 332 37.96 -9.77 -14.11
CA SER A 332 38.01 -11.01 -13.34
C SER A 332 37.15 -12.10 -13.97
N GLN A 333 37.53 -13.35 -13.72
CA GLN A 333 36.83 -14.55 -14.17
C GLN A 333 36.48 -15.39 -12.94
N GLU A 334 35.21 -15.75 -12.81
CA GLU A 334 34.70 -16.56 -11.71
C GLU A 334 34.01 -17.80 -12.27
N ASN A 335 34.57 -18.97 -11.98
CA ASN A 335 33.98 -20.26 -12.36
C ASN A 335 32.93 -20.65 -11.32
N PHE A 336 31.73 -21.00 -11.77
CA PHE A 336 30.63 -21.37 -10.89
C PHE A 336 29.63 -22.27 -11.61
N THR A 337 28.68 -22.81 -10.85
CA THR A 337 27.54 -23.55 -11.42
C THR A 337 26.38 -22.59 -11.60
N PHE A 338 25.92 -22.40 -12.83
CA PHE A 338 24.77 -21.57 -13.16
C PHE A 338 23.58 -22.45 -13.54
N ASN A 339 22.59 -22.53 -12.66
CA ASN A 339 21.35 -23.29 -12.84
C ASN A 339 21.57 -24.75 -13.31
N GLY A 340 22.60 -25.40 -12.76
CA GLY A 340 22.96 -26.80 -13.04
C GLY A 340 24.06 -27.00 -14.08
N GLU A 341 24.44 -25.96 -14.83
CA GLU A 341 25.47 -26.03 -15.87
C GLU A 341 26.78 -25.38 -15.44
N ALA A 342 27.89 -25.80 -16.05
CA ALA A 342 29.19 -25.16 -15.84
C ALA A 342 29.22 -23.78 -16.51
N ALA A 343 29.57 -22.75 -15.75
CA ALA A 343 29.59 -21.38 -16.24
C ALA A 343 30.79 -20.58 -15.74
N VAL A 344 31.12 -19.52 -16.49
CA VAL A 344 32.15 -18.56 -16.15
C VAL A 344 31.56 -17.16 -16.20
N LYS A 345 31.59 -16.45 -15.07
CA LYS A 345 31.23 -15.04 -14.99
C LYS A 345 32.47 -14.19 -15.26
N VAL A 346 32.36 -13.30 -16.24
CA VAL A 346 33.41 -12.40 -16.69
C VAL A 346 32.98 -10.97 -16.40
N THR A 347 33.75 -10.26 -15.58
CA THR A 347 33.49 -8.87 -15.17
C THR A 347 34.68 -7.99 -15.49
N GLY A 348 34.47 -6.69 -15.72
CA GLY A 348 35.55 -5.71 -15.89
C GLY A 348 36.29 -5.75 -17.24
N TYR A 349 35.90 -6.63 -18.17
CA TYR A 349 36.43 -6.68 -19.53
C TYR A 349 35.62 -5.84 -20.55
N SER A 350 34.37 -5.49 -20.24
CA SER A 350 33.53 -4.64 -21.11
C SER A 350 33.79 -3.16 -20.86
N TRP A 351 34.03 -2.37 -21.91
CA TRP A 351 34.14 -0.91 -21.78
C TRP A 351 32.78 -0.20 -21.63
N LYS A 352 31.69 -0.95 -21.81
CA LYS A 352 30.29 -0.49 -21.71
C LYS A 352 29.66 -0.77 -20.34
N ASP A 353 30.49 -1.13 -19.35
CA ASP A 353 30.10 -1.38 -17.96
C ASP A 353 29.07 -2.53 -17.80
N ALA A 354 29.25 -3.59 -18.60
CA ALA A 354 28.45 -4.82 -18.53
C ALA A 354 29.31 -6.01 -18.06
N TYR A 355 28.65 -7.00 -17.46
CA TYR A 355 29.25 -8.30 -17.18
C TYR A 355 28.56 -9.41 -17.98
N TYR A 356 29.27 -10.52 -18.17
CA TYR A 356 28.82 -11.63 -19.00
C TYR A 356 28.92 -12.95 -18.24
N ILE A 357 27.93 -13.81 -18.40
CA ILE A 357 27.96 -15.20 -17.94
C ILE A 357 27.99 -16.08 -19.18
N PHE A 358 29.09 -16.82 -19.34
CA PHE A 358 29.27 -17.80 -20.40
C PHE A 358 28.93 -19.17 -19.84
N VAL A 359 27.94 -19.84 -20.43
CA VAL A 359 27.43 -21.14 -19.96
C VAL A 359 27.72 -22.18 -21.03
N ASN A 360 28.39 -23.25 -20.62
CA ASN A 360 28.61 -24.42 -21.46
C ASN A 360 27.34 -25.29 -21.44
N THR A 361 26.71 -25.52 -22.58
CA THR A 361 25.50 -26.36 -22.65
C THR A 361 25.46 -27.20 -23.92
N GLU A 362 24.53 -28.15 -24.00
CA GLU A 362 24.31 -28.98 -25.17
C GLU A 362 22.94 -28.70 -25.81
N GLY A 363 22.98 -28.12 -27.01
CA GLY A 363 21.80 -27.92 -27.85
C GLY A 363 21.42 -29.19 -28.63
N PRO A 364 20.28 -29.18 -29.34
CA PRO A 364 19.84 -30.27 -30.22
C PRO A 364 20.84 -30.61 -31.33
N LYS A 365 21.74 -29.69 -31.67
CA LYS A 365 22.73 -29.83 -32.75
C LYS A 365 24.16 -30.08 -32.24
N GLY A 366 24.34 -30.25 -30.93
CA GLY A 366 25.64 -30.44 -30.29
C GLY A 366 25.95 -29.34 -29.27
N ALA A 367 27.22 -29.18 -28.91
CA ALA A 367 27.66 -28.18 -27.94
C ALA A 367 27.30 -26.75 -28.39
N GLU A 368 26.74 -25.97 -27.46
CA GLU A 368 26.37 -24.58 -27.65
C GLU A 368 26.93 -23.74 -26.51
N LEU A 369 27.26 -22.49 -26.83
CA LEU A 369 27.66 -21.49 -25.85
C LEU A 369 26.49 -20.53 -25.66
N VAL A 370 25.91 -20.51 -24.46
CA VAL A 370 24.93 -19.49 -24.07
C VAL A 370 25.69 -18.34 -23.42
N VAL A 371 25.40 -17.12 -23.87
CA VAL A 371 25.95 -15.89 -23.29
C VAL A 371 24.80 -15.07 -22.72
N VAL A 372 24.89 -14.80 -21.42
CA VAL A 372 24.00 -13.90 -20.71
C VAL A 372 24.75 -12.60 -20.42
N GLY A 373 24.40 -11.52 -21.12
CA GLY A 373 24.95 -10.19 -20.88
C GLY A 373 24.05 -9.40 -19.94
N VAL A 374 24.65 -8.75 -18.95
CA VAL A 374 23.93 -7.96 -17.97
C VAL A 374 24.60 -6.60 -17.81
N LYS A 375 23.80 -5.54 -17.95
CA LYS A 375 24.17 -4.19 -17.54
C LYS A 375 23.25 -3.77 -16.41
N GLU A 376 23.81 -3.49 -15.24
CA GLU A 376 23.04 -3.07 -14.08
C GLU A 376 22.41 -1.69 -14.31
N GLY A 377 21.16 -1.53 -13.87
CA GLY A 377 20.39 -0.29 -13.94
C GLY A 377 20.17 0.31 -12.56
N SER A 378 18.92 0.71 -12.28
CA SER A 378 18.52 1.17 -10.95
C SER A 378 18.73 0.09 -9.86
N ALA A 379 18.81 0.49 -8.58
CA ALA A 379 18.93 -0.46 -7.47
C ALA A 379 17.73 -1.43 -7.41
N GLU A 380 16.53 -0.96 -7.79
CA GLU A 380 15.32 -1.78 -7.90
C GLU A 380 15.41 -2.80 -9.05
N PHE A 381 16.13 -2.46 -10.12
CA PHE A 381 16.33 -3.34 -11.27
C PHE A 381 17.23 -4.54 -10.95
N LYS A 382 18.15 -4.42 -9.99
CA LYS A 382 19.06 -5.51 -9.59
C LYS A 382 18.31 -6.78 -9.15
N THR A 383 17.24 -6.62 -8.36
CA THR A 383 16.40 -7.75 -7.95
C THR A 383 15.68 -8.38 -9.14
N THR A 384 15.22 -7.55 -10.08
CA THR A 384 14.57 -8.03 -11.32
C THR A 384 15.53 -8.86 -12.16
N VAL A 385 16.75 -8.38 -12.36
CA VAL A 385 17.81 -9.11 -13.07
C VAL A 385 18.08 -10.46 -12.42
N ASN A 386 18.26 -10.50 -11.09
CA ASN A 386 18.50 -11.74 -10.37
C ASN A 386 17.36 -12.75 -10.55
N ASN A 387 16.10 -12.29 -10.54
CA ASN A 387 14.94 -13.15 -10.76
C ASN A 387 14.94 -13.74 -12.19
N ILE A 388 15.26 -12.94 -13.21
CA ILE A 388 15.41 -13.43 -14.59
C ILE A 388 16.50 -14.49 -14.64
N LEU A 389 17.69 -14.21 -14.10
CA LEU A 389 18.83 -15.13 -14.09
C LEU A 389 18.48 -16.46 -13.39
N ASN A 390 17.81 -16.41 -12.24
CA ASN A 390 17.40 -17.61 -11.48
C ASN A 390 16.32 -18.43 -12.20
N SER A 391 15.52 -17.81 -13.08
CA SER A 391 14.49 -18.50 -13.86
C SER A 391 15.06 -19.28 -15.06
N ILE A 392 16.31 -19.02 -15.46
CA ILE A 392 16.91 -19.64 -16.65
C ILE A 392 17.08 -21.14 -16.40
N LYS A 393 16.44 -21.95 -17.23
CA LYS A 393 16.55 -23.39 -17.26
C LYS A 393 17.22 -23.82 -18.55
N PHE A 394 18.32 -24.53 -18.38
CA PHE A 394 18.94 -25.34 -19.42
C PHE A 394 18.26 -26.71 -19.42
N ARG A 395 18.40 -27.48 -20.51
CA ARG A 395 17.70 -28.76 -20.67
C ARG A 395 17.85 -29.65 -19.42
N GLN A 396 16.72 -29.90 -18.75
CA GLN A 396 16.52 -31.06 -17.87
C GLN A 396 15.96 -32.22 -18.67
#